data_AF-A0A2V9KZM1-F1
#
_entry.id   AF-A0A2V9KZM1-F1
#
_cell.length_a   1.000
_cell.length_b   1.000
_cell.length_c   1.000
_cell.angle_alpha   90.00
_cell.angle_beta   90.00
_cell.angle_gamma   90.00
#
_symmetry.space_group_name_H-M   'P 1'
#
loop_
_entity.id
_entity.type
_entity.pdbx_description
1 polymer ?
#
loop_
_entity_poly.entity_id
_entity_poly.type
_entity_poly.pdbx_seq_one_letter_code
_entity_poly.pdbx_strand_id
1 'polypeptide(L)'
;MPELRKGLIIVHTGPGKGKTTAALGIAFRAVGQGLKVLMVQFIKGSWHYGELDAARMLGNDHFTILPMGRGFVKIGEEKPDPEDVRLVEEAWQFGREKIGSGQ
;
A
#
# COMPACT_ATOMS: atom_id res chain seq x y z
N MET A 1 3.72 17.68 -28.49
CA MET A 1 4.01 16.73 -27.40
C MET A 1 2.73 16.62 -26.59
N PRO A 2 2.11 15.43 -26.41
CA PRO A 2 1.04 15.33 -25.44
C PRO A 2 1.63 15.66 -24.06
N GLU A 3 0.92 16.46 -23.26
CA GLU A 3 1.38 16.80 -21.91
C GLU A 3 1.74 15.52 -21.15
N LEU A 4 2.91 15.51 -20.51
CA LEU A 4 3.28 14.47 -19.55
C LEU A 4 2.15 14.37 -18.52
N ARG A 5 1.41 13.26 -18.50
CA ARG A 5 0.30 13.04 -17.57
C ARG A 5 0.83 13.20 -16.14
N LYS A 6 0.39 14.27 -15.46
CA LYS A 6 0.80 14.58 -14.09
C LYS A 6 0.23 13.54 -13.11
N GLY A 7 1.09 12.90 -12.33
CA GLY A 7 0.68 12.06 -11.20
C GLY A 7 -0.03 12.88 -10.11
N LEU A 8 -1.07 12.32 -9.51
CA LEU A 8 -1.86 12.97 -8.46
C LEU A 8 -1.72 12.21 -7.14
N ILE A 9 -1.88 12.93 -6.02
CA ILE A 9 -1.93 12.36 -4.68
C ILE A 9 -3.39 12.34 -4.20
N ILE A 10 -3.87 11.17 -3.80
CA ILE A 10 -5.22 10.97 -3.26
C ILE A 10 -5.09 10.54 -1.80
N VAL A 11 -5.78 11.24 -0.90
CA VAL A 11 -5.78 10.93 0.53
C VAL A 11 -7.17 10.50 0.97
N HIS A 12 -7.31 9.24 1.36
CA HIS A 12 -8.52 8.72 2.01
C HIS A 12 -8.35 8.75 3.53
N THR A 13 -9.01 9.69 4.21
CA THR A 13 -8.92 9.90 5.66
C THR A 13 -10.31 9.91 6.33
N GLY A 14 -10.35 9.98 7.66
CA GLY A 14 -11.56 9.99 8.48
C GLY A 14 -11.85 8.68 9.22
N PRO A 15 -12.76 8.69 10.20
CA PRO A 15 -13.05 7.53 11.07
C PRO A 15 -13.86 6.43 10.38
N GLY A 16 -14.53 6.74 9.27
CA GLY A 16 -15.36 5.79 8.53
C GLY A 16 -14.59 4.58 8.00
N LYS A 17 -15.27 3.43 7.93
CA LYS A 17 -14.80 2.25 7.21
C LYS A 17 -14.79 2.53 5.71
N GLY A 18 -13.85 1.94 4.97
CA GLY A 18 -13.80 2.01 3.50
C GLY A 18 -12.56 2.65 2.89
N LYS A 19 -11.65 3.24 3.67
CA LYS A 19 -10.40 3.86 3.16
C LYS A 19 -9.56 2.89 2.33
N THR A 20 -9.28 1.71 2.88
CA THR A 20 -8.53 0.64 2.20
C THR A 20 -9.28 0.13 0.97
N THR A 21 -10.59 -0.06 1.08
CA THR A 21 -11.44 -0.51 -0.03
C THR A 21 -11.46 0.48 -1.18
N ALA A 22 -11.49 1.79 -0.89
CA ALA A 22 -11.41 2.85 -1.91
C ALA A 22 -10.05 2.83 -2.63
N ALA A 23 -8.94 2.69 -1.89
CA ALA A 23 -7.61 2.56 -2.47
C ALA A 23 -7.48 1.32 -3.37
N LEU A 24 -8.03 0.18 -2.92
CA LEU A 24 -8.08 -1.05 -3.72
C LEU A 24 -8.94 -0.90 -4.98
N GLY A 25 -10.08 -0.21 -4.90
CA GLY A 25 -10.91 0.07 -6.06
C GLY A 25 -10.17 0.87 -7.14
N ILE A 26 -9.33 1.83 -6.74
CA ILE A 26 -8.45 2.56 -7.67
C ILE A 26 -7.36 1.64 -8.23
N ALA A 27 -6.74 0.81 -7.40
CA ALA A 27 -5.75 -0.17 -7.84
C ALA A 27 -6.33 -1.12 -8.89
N PHE A 28 -7.51 -1.70 -8.65
CA PHE A 28 -8.18 -2.60 -9.59
C PHE A 28 -8.55 -1.89 -10.90
N ARG A 29 -9.00 -0.64 -10.84
CA ARG A 29 -9.26 0.16 -12.04
C ARG A 29 -7.97 0.35 -12.86
N ALA A 30 -6.84 0.63 -12.22
CA ALA A 30 -5.57 0.80 -12.91
C ALA A 30 -5.08 -0.51 -13.54
N VAL A 31 -5.14 -1.62 -12.79
CA VAL A 31 -4.81 -2.96 -13.29
C VAL A 31 -5.67 -3.35 -14.48
N GLY A 32 -6.99 -3.08 -14.43
CA GLY A 32 -7.90 -3.33 -15.55
C GLY A 32 -7.61 -2.51 -16.81
N GLN A 33 -6.78 -1.46 -16.71
CA GLN A 33 -6.27 -0.66 -17.83
C GLN A 33 -4.84 -1.06 -18.24
N GLY A 34 -4.31 -2.19 -17.72
CA GLY A 34 -2.97 -2.68 -18.00
C GLY A 34 -1.84 -1.93 -17.27
N LEU A 35 -2.17 -1.12 -16.26
CA LEU A 35 -1.17 -0.44 -15.45
C LEU A 35 -0.67 -1.36 -14.33
N LYS A 36 0.58 -1.14 -13.93
CA LYS A 36 1.18 -1.80 -12.77
C LYS A 36 0.85 -1.02 -11.50
N VAL A 37 0.56 -1.76 -10.43
CA VAL A 37 0.25 -1.19 -9.13
C VAL A 37 1.07 -1.88 -8.04
N LEU A 38 1.70 -1.08 -7.21
CA LEU A 38 2.35 -1.49 -5.97
C LEU A 38 1.58 -0.91 -4.78
N MET A 39 1.13 -1.77 -3.87
CA MET A 39 0.54 -1.37 -2.60
C MET A 39 1.46 -1.75 -1.45
N VAL A 40 1.98 -0.74 -0.75
CA VAL A 40 2.77 -0.90 0.48
C VAL A 40 1.86 -0.71 1.69
N GLN A 41 1.93 -1.61 2.66
CA GLN A 41 1.13 -1.54 3.88
C GLN A 41 2.03 -1.47 5.12
N PHE A 42 1.91 -0.37 5.85
CA PHE A 42 2.79 -0.04 6.98
C PHE A 42 2.47 -0.79 8.27
N ILE A 43 1.20 -1.20 8.44
CA ILE A 43 0.73 -1.84 9.69
C ILE A 43 0.56 -3.34 9.50
N LYS A 44 -0.10 -3.77 8.42
CA LYS A 44 -0.40 -5.19 8.19
C LYS A 44 0.89 -6.02 8.09
N GLY A 45 0.89 -7.16 8.78
CA GLY A 45 1.98 -8.14 8.76
C GLY A 45 1.56 -9.47 8.13
N SER A 46 2.12 -10.58 8.60
CA SER A 46 2.00 -11.93 8.03
C SER A 46 0.60 -12.57 8.09
N TRP A 47 -0.43 -11.82 8.47
CA TRP A 47 -1.81 -12.32 8.48
C TRP A 47 -2.39 -12.39 7.08
N HIS A 48 -3.04 -13.52 6.81
CA HIS A 48 -3.68 -13.77 5.53
C HIS A 48 -5.03 -13.03 5.44
N TYR A 49 -5.26 -12.33 4.33
CA TYR A 49 -6.53 -11.69 3.99
C TYR A 49 -6.73 -11.76 2.47
N GLY A 50 -8.00 -11.82 2.06
CA GLY A 50 -8.38 -12.17 0.68
C GLY A 50 -7.81 -11.23 -0.39
N GLU A 51 -7.48 -9.98 -0.04
CA GLU A 51 -6.85 -9.05 -0.98
C GLU A 51 -5.45 -9.51 -1.43
N LEU A 52 -4.72 -10.29 -0.62
CA LEU A 52 -3.44 -10.90 -1.04
C LEU A 52 -3.66 -11.93 -2.15
N ASP A 53 -4.70 -12.76 -2.03
CA ASP A 53 -5.01 -13.76 -3.05
C ASP A 53 -5.56 -13.11 -4.30
N ALA A 54 -6.40 -12.08 -4.17
CA ALA A 54 -6.85 -11.30 -5.31
C ALA A 54 -5.67 -10.70 -6.09
N ALA A 55 -4.65 -10.18 -5.40
CA ALA A 55 -3.44 -9.67 -6.05
C ALA A 55 -2.70 -10.76 -6.83
N ARG A 56 -2.54 -11.96 -6.23
CA ARG A 56 -1.94 -13.13 -6.90
C ARG A 56 -2.73 -13.56 -8.14
N MET A 57 -4.06 -13.59 -8.05
CA MET A 57 -4.95 -13.95 -9.16
C MET A 57 -4.90 -12.94 -10.31
N LEU A 58 -4.67 -11.66 -10.01
CA LEU A 58 -4.49 -10.60 -11.00
C LEU A 58 -3.10 -10.64 -11.68
N GLY A 59 -2.21 -11.52 -11.23
CA GLY A 59 -0.85 -11.66 -11.71
C GLY A 59 0.10 -10.69 -11.01
N ASN A 60 1.18 -11.25 -10.46
CA ASN A 60 2.17 -10.49 -9.69
C ASN A 60 2.85 -9.36 -10.49
N ASP A 61 2.85 -9.46 -11.82
CA ASP A 61 3.41 -8.44 -12.72
C ASP A 61 2.56 -7.16 -12.81
N HIS A 62 1.28 -7.24 -12.44
CA HIS A 62 0.32 -6.13 -12.53
C HIS A 62 -0.11 -5.59 -11.17
N PHE A 63 -0.29 -6.46 -10.16
CA PHE A 63 -0.64 -6.00 -8.82
C PHE A 63 0.14 -6.71 -7.74
N THR A 64 0.98 -5.96 -7.03
CA THR A 64 1.75 -6.46 -5.88
C THR A 64 1.30 -5.76 -4.60
N ILE A 65 0.99 -6.54 -3.57
CA ILE A 65 0.74 -6.04 -2.21
C ILE A 65 1.91 -6.49 -1.33
N LEU A 66 2.56 -5.54 -0.66
CA LEU A 66 3.65 -5.77 0.28
C LEU A 66 3.23 -5.34 1.69
N PRO A 67 2.86 -6.29 2.56
CA PRO A 67 2.73 -6.05 4.00
C PRO A 67 4.13 -5.93 4.60
N MET A 68 4.48 -4.73 5.07
CA MET A 68 5.81 -4.43 5.63
C MET A 68 5.77 -4.15 7.14
N GLY A 69 4.59 -4.19 7.76
CA GLY A 69 4.44 -4.10 9.21
C GLY A 69 4.41 -5.47 9.88
N ARG A 70 4.19 -5.48 11.21
CA ARG A 70 4.03 -6.72 12.01
C ARG A 70 2.58 -7.09 12.29
N GLY A 71 1.63 -6.26 11.87
CA GLY A 71 0.21 -6.39 12.19
C GLY A 71 -0.19 -5.50 13.34
N PHE A 72 -0.59 -6.09 14.46
CA PHE A 72 -1.11 -5.36 15.63
C PHE A 72 -0.04 -4.43 16.21
N VAL A 73 -0.23 -3.13 16.02
CA VAL A 73 0.49 -2.09 16.75
C VAL A 73 -0.23 -1.88 18.07
N LYS A 74 0.51 -1.82 19.18
CA LYS A 74 -0.08 -1.54 20.49
C LYS A 74 -0.58 -0.10 20.55
N ILE A 75 -1.90 0.08 20.58
CA ILE A 75 -2.53 1.40 20.67
C ILE A 75 -2.73 1.70 22.17
N GLY A 76 -2.12 2.79 22.66
CA GLY A 76 -2.34 3.30 24.03
C GLY A 76 -1.14 3.22 24.97
N GLU A 77 0.02 2.73 24.53
CA GLU A 77 1.28 2.93 25.28
C GLU A 77 1.83 4.35 25.03
N GLU A 78 2.49 4.92 26.04
CA GLU A 78 3.03 6.30 26.02
C GLU A 78 4.10 6.49 24.92
N LYS A 79 4.70 5.38 24.46
CA LYS A 79 5.66 5.34 23.35
C LYS A 79 5.36 4.15 22.43
N PRO A 80 5.38 4.33 21.10
CA PRO A 80 5.32 3.23 20.15
C PRO A 80 6.47 2.24 20.37
N ASP A 81 6.24 0.96 20.06
CA ASP A 81 7.30 -0.06 20.04
C ASP A 81 8.41 0.38 19.05
N PRO A 82 9.68 0.47 19.49
CA PRO A 82 10.78 0.85 18.62
C PRO A 82 10.88 0.01 17.33
N GLU A 83 10.47 -1.25 17.38
CA GLU A 83 10.48 -2.12 16.21
C GLU A 83 9.37 -1.76 15.22
N ASP A 84 8.20 -1.33 15.69
CA ASP A 84 7.13 -0.82 14.80
C ASP A 84 7.57 0.49 14.12
N VAL A 85 8.26 1.37 14.86
CA VAL A 85 8.83 2.60 14.28
C VAL A 85 9.84 2.25 13.19
N ARG A 86 10.78 1.35 13.48
CA ARG A 86 11.80 0.90 12.53
C ARG A 86 11.19 0.35 11.23
N LEU A 87 10.14 -0.46 11.34
CA LEU A 87 9.49 -1.06 10.18
C LEU A 87 8.67 -0.06 9.36
N VAL A 88 8.02 0.92 10.01
CA VAL A 88 7.36 2.02 9.31
C VAL A 88 8.36 2.87 8.54
N GLU A 89 9.52 3.16 9.15
CA GLU A 89 10.60 3.88 8.48
C GLU A 89 11.15 3.10 7.28
N GLU A 90 11.38 1.80 7.43
CA GLU A 90 11.83 0.91 6.36
C GLU A 90 10.82 0.88 5.20
N ALA A 91 9.53 0.69 5.50
CA ALA A 91 8.45 0.70 4.53
C ALA A 91 8.33 2.06 3.81
N TRP A 92 8.57 3.17 4.53
CA TRP A 92 8.56 4.50 3.95
C TRP A 92 9.72 4.70 2.98
N GLN A 93 10.93 4.29 3.36
CA GLN A 93 12.09 4.36 2.47
C GLN A 93 11.87 3.56 1.20
N PHE A 94 11.39 2.32 1.35
CA PHE A 94 11.05 1.45 0.24
C PHE A 94 10.01 2.09 -0.70
N GLY A 95 8.89 2.58 -0.14
CA GLY A 95 7.84 3.22 -0.93
C GLY A 95 8.33 4.46 -1.68
N ARG A 96 9.16 5.28 -1.02
CA ARG A 96 9.76 6.49 -1.61
C ARG A 96 10.67 6.17 -2.79
N GLU A 97 11.50 5.13 -2.66
CA GLU A 97 12.35 4.65 -3.75
C GLU A 97 11.52 4.18 -4.94
N LYS A 98 10.47 3.39 -4.68
CA LYS A 98 9.62 2.85 -5.75
C LYS A 98 8.88 3.92 -6.53
N ILE A 99 8.33 4.93 -5.85
CA ILE A 99 7.70 6.10 -6.48
C ILE A 99 8.65 6.78 -7.49
N GLY A 100 9.94 6.89 -7.17
CA GLY A 100 10.95 7.50 -8.06
C GLY A 100 11.41 6.59 -9.20
N SER A 101 11.29 5.27 -9.03
CA SER A 101 11.82 4.28 -9.98
C SER A 101 10.88 3.93 -11.14
N GLY A 102 9.59 4.28 -11.05
CA GLY A 102 8.58 3.90 -12.04
C GLY A 102 8.21 2.40 -12.02
N GLN A 103 8.53 1.70 -10.92
CA GLN A 103 8.16 0.31 -10.66
C GLN A 103 6.93 0.20 -9.76
#